data_AF-A0A0U3Q2G2-F1
#
_entry.id   AF-A0A0U3Q2G2-F1
#
_cell.length_a   1.000
_cell.length_b   1.000
_cell.length_c   1.000
_cell.angle_alpha   90.00
_cell.angle_beta   90.00
_cell.angle_gamma   90.00
#
_symmetry.space_group_name_H-M   'P 1'
#
loop_
_entity.id
_entity.type
_entity.pdbx_description
1 polymer ?
#
loop_
_entity_poly.entity_id
_entity_poly.type
_entity_poly.pdbx_seq_one_letter_code
_entity_poly.pdbx_strand_id
1 'polypeptide(L)'
;MPAAEPEPAYSQDFSGPGLPEGFTAVDGAWKVENGRLYGTSTSSSQLSRVTFGPHLPNYRFEATVRFENVLNAARWSALALDMRPDGGVPFWIATMRSGTKATNGLEFAERTAANGWNVTETGSAPSDAGTGNDVRVAVEVRGRNAVWYFNGQEMMETNRLIRTDNGILGLVANGATVSYDDIKVTELPATESLLVKPGQQPAVIAHRGLSSVIPENTLQALLSGGRAGADWIEMDVNTSKDGVPVVIHDNTVDRVTAGTGDVSTLTADYIAGLEAGSWFAPAYAGAKVPTLAEFLDQTDTEGTGLLLEVKGPETREEVQRTVEMLKERGMLNQTILQSFDTNVLQYARDYEPSLRLGLLRGALDTDVAAAAKQFGAVTYNPSWSALAARPAAIKELHDAGIAVMPYTVDNPRQWKDMTDAGVDGIITNRAGALVGFQSAIGTAPTPAAPTVRFAGNLDGGVLGRADTVAPAVETSNADHVSIQLDGQPIAEGDQKRVTSLALGEHTLTAKATGPGGEATASLTFTVQASKAGLYTLLVTDGVDSNVRDHLMKNVDRDRWQDVAAYASASAGKGLPPELAAIIAGDAAAL
;
A
#
# COMPACT_ATOMS: atom_id res chain seq x y z
N MET A 1 -11.18 -7.96 9.64
CA MET A 1 -11.08 -6.79 10.54
C MET A 1 -9.79 -6.09 10.13
N PRO A 2 -9.79 -4.81 9.74
CA PRO A 2 -8.52 -4.10 9.59
C PRO A 2 -7.76 -4.20 10.92
N ALA A 3 -6.45 -4.44 10.85
CA ALA A 3 -5.59 -4.41 12.02
C ALA A 3 -5.84 -3.07 12.74
N ALA A 4 -6.09 -3.11 14.05
CA ALA A 4 -6.24 -1.90 14.83
C ALA A 4 -5.00 -1.02 14.60
N GLU A 5 -5.19 0.25 14.25
CA GLU A 5 -4.06 1.18 14.18
C GLU A 5 -3.33 1.14 15.53
N PRO A 6 -1.99 1.06 15.54
CA PRO A 6 -1.25 1.10 16.78
C PRO A 6 -1.60 2.38 17.54
N GLU A 7 -1.88 2.23 18.84
CA GLU A 7 -2.17 3.35 19.73
C GLU A 7 -1.04 4.39 19.64
N PRO A 8 -1.37 5.69 19.53
CA PRO A 8 -0.35 6.72 19.46
C PRO A 8 0.47 6.74 20.75
N ALA A 9 1.79 6.80 20.62
CA ALA A 9 2.71 7.03 21.74
C ALA A 9 2.47 8.42 22.37
N TYR A 10 1.96 9.37 21.58
CA TYR A 10 1.55 10.69 22.04
C TYR A 10 0.47 11.27 21.13
N SER A 11 -0.54 11.94 21.70
CA SER A 11 -1.54 12.66 20.92
C SER A 11 -2.03 13.91 21.64
N GLN A 12 -2.34 14.96 20.90
CA GLN A 12 -2.90 16.19 21.45
C GLN A 12 -3.87 16.89 20.49
N ASP A 13 -5.07 17.18 20.98
CA ASP A 13 -6.17 17.87 20.25
C ASP A 13 -6.41 19.32 20.73
N PHE A 14 -5.66 19.76 21.75
CA PHE A 14 -5.74 21.10 22.34
C PHE A 14 -7.15 21.56 22.76
N SER A 15 -8.03 20.60 23.11
CA SER A 15 -9.37 20.88 23.64
C SER A 15 -9.37 21.51 25.05
N GLY A 16 -8.29 21.29 25.80
CA GLY A 16 -8.10 21.81 27.16
C GLY A 16 -7.52 23.24 27.23
N PRO A 17 -7.65 23.91 28.38
CA PRO A 17 -7.11 25.26 28.58
C PRO A 17 -5.59 25.24 28.85
N GLY A 18 -4.88 26.22 28.30
CA GLY A 18 -3.44 26.41 28.57
C GLY A 18 -2.54 25.43 27.82
N LEU A 19 -1.23 25.53 28.05
CA LEU A 19 -0.29 24.58 27.45
C LEU A 19 -0.52 23.19 28.05
N PRO A 20 -0.62 22.13 27.22
CA PRO A 20 -0.84 20.78 27.73
C PRO A 20 0.33 20.31 28.60
N GLU A 21 0.05 19.37 29.50
CA GLU A 21 1.09 18.75 30.31
C GLU A 21 2.19 18.14 29.42
N GLY A 22 3.45 18.37 29.79
CA GLY A 22 4.62 17.93 29.03
C GLY A 22 5.08 18.88 27.92
N PHE A 23 4.33 19.94 27.59
CA PHE A 23 4.83 21.01 26.71
C PHE A 23 5.70 22.01 27.49
N THR A 24 6.88 22.30 26.96
CA THR A 24 7.79 23.32 27.50
C THR A 24 8.03 24.40 26.44
N ALA A 25 7.52 25.61 26.68
CA ALA A 25 7.81 26.76 25.83
C ALA A 25 9.26 27.21 26.05
N VAL A 26 10.09 27.11 25.02
CA VAL A 26 11.52 27.42 25.09
C VAL A 26 11.81 28.86 24.66
N ASP A 27 11.17 29.31 23.59
CA ASP A 27 11.29 30.69 23.07
C ASP A 27 10.00 31.07 22.33
N GLY A 28 9.72 32.36 22.28
CA GLY A 28 8.51 32.92 21.70
C GLY A 28 7.26 32.77 22.56
N ALA A 29 6.14 33.30 22.07
CA ALA A 29 4.86 33.17 22.74
C ALA A 29 4.13 31.91 22.26
N TRP A 30 3.72 31.09 23.22
CA TRP A 30 2.94 29.87 23.00
C TRP A 30 1.68 29.90 23.87
N LYS A 31 0.52 29.62 23.26
CA LYS A 31 -0.77 29.57 23.96
C LYS A 31 -1.73 28.62 23.25
N VAL A 32 -2.63 28.01 24.01
CA VAL A 32 -3.78 27.32 23.43
C VAL A 32 -4.96 28.29 23.38
N GLU A 33 -5.59 28.40 22.22
CA GLU A 33 -6.75 29.25 21.97
C GLU A 33 -7.61 28.59 20.89
N ASN A 34 -8.94 28.65 21.02
CA ASN A 34 -9.88 28.09 20.03
C ASN A 34 -9.59 26.64 19.60
N GLY A 35 -9.18 25.79 20.55
CA GLY A 35 -8.88 24.38 20.28
C GLY A 35 -7.57 24.13 19.54
N ARG A 36 -6.65 25.11 19.46
CA ARG A 36 -5.37 24.96 18.75
C ARG A 36 -4.23 25.54 19.56
N LEU A 37 -3.03 24.99 19.38
CA LEU A 37 -1.80 25.58 19.91
C LEU A 37 -1.28 26.63 18.95
N TYR A 38 -1.13 27.87 19.41
CA TYR A 38 -0.53 28.98 18.67
C TYR A 38 0.91 29.18 19.11
N GLY A 39 1.82 29.22 18.13
CA GLY A 39 3.21 29.67 18.29
C GLY A 39 3.45 30.94 17.47
N THR A 40 3.94 32.00 18.13
CA THR A 40 4.22 33.29 17.48
C THR A 40 5.71 33.62 17.55
N SER A 41 6.30 33.87 16.38
CA SER A 41 7.60 34.52 16.19
C SER A 41 7.40 35.88 15.54
N THR A 42 7.93 36.92 16.17
CA THR A 42 7.70 38.33 15.78
C THR A 42 8.71 38.85 14.75
N SER A 43 9.77 38.09 14.47
CA SER A 43 10.84 38.48 13.54
C SER A 43 11.44 37.26 12.82
N SER A 44 12.17 37.51 11.74
CA SER A 44 12.96 36.47 11.06
C SER A 44 14.16 35.97 11.88
N SER A 45 14.59 36.70 12.90
CA SER A 45 15.70 36.32 13.78
C SER A 45 15.25 35.52 15.01
N GLN A 46 13.97 35.55 15.34
CA GLN A 46 13.41 34.78 16.46
C GLN A 46 12.97 33.38 15.98
N LEU A 47 13.39 32.37 16.73
CA LEU A 47 13.00 30.98 16.51
C LEU A 47 12.13 30.56 17.69
N SER A 48 10.83 30.82 17.60
CA SER A 48 9.90 30.40 18.63
C SER A 48 9.82 28.88 18.64
N ARG A 49 10.04 28.27 19.79
CA ARG A 49 10.14 26.81 19.96
C ARG A 49 9.36 26.36 21.18
N VAL A 50 8.71 25.21 21.03
CA VAL A 50 8.13 24.45 22.13
C VAL A 50 8.56 22.99 21.98
N THR A 51 8.92 22.34 23.08
CA THR A 51 9.31 20.92 23.12
C THR A 51 8.24 20.11 23.85
N PHE A 52 8.07 18.85 23.47
CA PHE A 52 7.09 17.95 24.09
C PHE A 52 7.38 16.47 23.74
N GLY A 53 6.63 15.58 24.38
CA GLY A 53 6.63 14.14 24.08
C GLY A 53 7.88 13.40 24.57
N PRO A 54 7.85 12.06 24.52
CA PRO A 54 9.00 11.22 24.88
C PRO A 54 10.05 11.19 23.77
N HIS A 55 11.26 10.73 24.12
CA HIS A 55 12.22 10.27 23.12
C HIS A 55 11.70 8.97 22.49
N LEU A 56 11.69 8.90 21.17
CA LEU A 56 11.28 7.73 20.41
C LEU A 56 12.34 7.37 19.36
N PRO A 57 12.75 6.09 19.26
CA PRO A 57 13.78 5.66 18.32
C PRO A 57 13.30 5.71 16.87
N ASN A 58 12.05 5.31 16.63
CA ASN A 58 11.39 5.37 15.33
C ASN A 58 9.94 5.79 15.54
N TYR A 59 9.44 6.72 14.74
CA TYR A 59 8.09 7.24 14.91
C TYR A 59 7.57 7.92 13.65
N ARG A 60 6.24 8.05 13.58
CA ARG A 60 5.56 8.93 12.65
C ARG A 60 5.00 10.12 13.44
N PHE A 61 5.43 11.33 13.11
CA PHE A 61 4.95 12.58 13.73
C PHE A 61 4.06 13.33 12.76
N GLU A 62 2.78 13.47 13.10
CA GLU A 62 1.74 14.10 12.30
C GLU A 62 1.16 15.33 13.00
N ALA A 63 0.81 16.35 12.22
CA ALA A 63 0.13 17.55 12.72
C ALA A 63 -0.73 18.20 11.63
N THR A 64 -1.82 18.83 12.05
CA THR A 64 -2.57 19.79 11.24
C THR A 64 -1.97 21.17 11.52
N VAL A 65 -1.44 21.83 10.49
CA VAL A 65 -0.70 23.08 10.61
C VAL A 65 -1.40 24.17 9.80
N ARG A 66 -1.50 25.37 10.37
CA ARG A 66 -2.02 26.55 9.68
C ARG A 66 -1.14 27.75 9.95
N PHE A 67 -0.68 28.41 8.90
CA PHE A 67 -0.11 29.75 9.04
C PHE A 67 -1.24 30.75 9.22
N GLU A 68 -1.26 31.43 10.35
CA GLU A 68 -2.29 32.43 10.68
C GLU A 68 -1.87 33.81 10.21
N ASN A 69 -0.57 34.10 10.30
CA ASN A 69 0.03 35.31 9.76
C ASN A 69 1.51 35.07 9.46
N VAL A 70 2.02 35.67 8.39
CA VAL A 70 3.43 35.56 7.97
C VAL A 70 3.98 36.92 7.59
N LEU A 71 5.25 37.19 7.93
CA LEU A 71 5.92 38.41 7.48
C LEU A 71 6.14 38.44 5.96
N ASN A 72 6.28 37.27 5.33
CA ASN A 72 6.38 37.05 3.89
C ASN A 72 6.30 35.55 3.59
N ALA A 73 6.15 35.17 2.31
CA ALA A 73 6.01 33.77 1.88
C ALA A 73 7.22 32.87 2.20
N ALA A 74 8.40 33.44 2.50
CA ALA A 74 9.60 32.68 2.90
C ALA A 74 9.62 32.33 4.40
N ARG A 75 8.61 32.77 5.18
CA ARG A 75 8.47 32.42 6.59
C ARG A 75 7.90 31.02 6.75
N TRP A 76 8.27 30.38 7.86
CA TRP A 76 8.17 28.94 7.99
C TRP A 76 7.80 28.46 9.39
N SER A 77 7.31 27.23 9.41
CA SER A 77 7.06 26.40 10.57
C SER A 77 7.86 25.12 10.42
N ALA A 78 8.18 24.42 11.52
CA ALA A 78 8.83 23.14 11.44
C ALA A 78 8.39 22.17 12.53
N LEU A 79 8.39 20.88 12.19
CA LEU A 79 8.38 19.79 13.16
C LEU A 79 9.82 19.50 13.58
N ALA A 80 10.13 19.52 14.87
CA ALA A 80 11.44 19.12 15.37
C ALA A 80 11.51 17.61 15.54
N LEU A 81 12.52 17.00 14.93
CA LEU A 81 12.69 15.55 14.82
C LEU A 81 13.65 14.99 15.89
N ASP A 82 14.57 15.83 16.34
CA ASP A 82 15.51 15.52 17.40
C ASP A 82 15.92 16.83 18.05
N MET A 83 15.17 17.26 19.05
CA MET A 83 15.45 18.49 19.80
C MET A 83 15.70 18.16 21.25
N ARG A 84 16.75 18.73 21.84
CA ARG A 84 17.02 18.55 23.27
C ARG A 84 15.81 19.02 24.09
N PRO A 85 15.53 18.44 25.27
CA PRO A 85 14.36 18.84 26.06
C PRO A 85 14.29 20.33 26.42
N ASP A 86 15.44 20.97 26.56
CA ASP A 86 15.59 22.42 26.80
C ASP A 86 15.52 23.28 25.52
N GLY A 87 15.32 22.67 24.36
CA GLY A 87 15.32 23.30 23.04
C GLY A 87 16.66 23.85 22.57
N GLY A 88 17.76 23.41 23.20
CA GLY A 88 19.13 23.77 22.85
C GLY A 88 19.63 23.08 21.57
N VAL A 89 20.72 23.62 21.02
CA VAL A 89 21.41 23.06 19.84
C VAL A 89 22.39 21.92 20.22
N PRO A 90 22.74 21.02 19.27
CA PRO A 90 22.15 20.88 17.94
C PRO A 90 20.75 20.28 17.98
N PHE A 91 19.97 20.51 16.92
CA PHE A 91 18.68 19.85 16.74
C PHE A 91 18.33 19.72 15.25
N TRP A 92 17.51 18.75 14.91
CA TRP A 92 17.02 18.53 13.55
C TRP A 92 15.56 18.91 13.40
N ILE A 93 15.25 19.50 12.24
CA ILE A 93 13.91 19.91 11.89
C ILE A 93 13.52 19.47 10.49
N ALA A 94 12.23 19.24 10.38
CA ALA A 94 11.49 19.20 9.16
C ALA A 94 10.79 20.57 9.00
N THR A 95 11.25 21.42 8.06
CA THR A 95 10.70 22.76 7.76
C THR A 95 9.70 22.83 6.60
N MET A 96 8.60 23.56 6.79
CA MET A 96 7.63 23.95 5.76
C MET A 96 7.49 25.47 5.71
N ARG A 97 7.62 26.07 4.53
CA ARG A 97 7.34 27.51 4.28
C ARG A 97 5.87 27.70 3.94
N SER A 98 5.36 28.92 4.16
CA SER A 98 4.01 29.29 3.70
C SER A 98 3.88 29.29 2.17
N GLY A 99 4.93 29.72 1.44
CA GLY A 99 5.06 29.54 -0.01
C GLY A 99 5.63 28.18 -0.40
N THR A 100 4.93 27.10 -0.05
CA THR A 100 5.43 25.72 -0.13
C THR A 100 5.69 25.21 -1.57
N LYS A 101 5.18 25.88 -2.61
CA LYS A 101 5.48 25.52 -4.02
C LYS A 101 6.88 25.94 -4.48
N ALA A 102 7.57 26.79 -3.71
CA ALA A 102 8.95 27.13 -4.00
C ALA A 102 9.84 25.86 -3.95
N THR A 103 10.96 25.86 -4.67
CA THR A 103 11.90 24.73 -4.70
C THR A 103 12.51 24.39 -3.34
N ASN A 104 12.42 25.31 -2.38
CA ASN A 104 12.80 25.15 -0.98
C ASN A 104 11.61 25.36 -0.03
N GLY A 105 10.40 25.12 -0.52
CA GLY A 105 9.17 25.19 0.26
C GLY A 105 9.17 24.19 1.40
N LEU A 106 9.83 23.05 1.22
CA LEU A 106 10.08 22.01 2.23
C LEU A 106 11.59 21.83 2.42
N GLU A 107 12.05 21.58 3.65
CA GLU A 107 13.47 21.33 3.93
C GLU A 107 13.68 20.33 5.09
N PHE A 108 14.67 19.44 4.96
CA PHE A 108 15.33 18.86 6.12
C PHE A 108 16.55 19.70 6.48
N ALA A 109 16.68 20.06 7.76
CA ALA A 109 17.77 20.91 8.21
C ALA A 109 18.21 20.59 9.63
N GLU A 110 19.51 20.73 9.86
CA GLU A 110 20.12 20.73 11.17
C GLU A 110 20.38 22.18 11.62
N ARG A 111 19.98 22.50 12.85
CA ARG A 111 20.57 23.59 13.59
C ARG A 111 21.83 23.07 14.29
N THR A 112 23.00 23.46 13.81
CA THR A 112 24.27 22.89 14.24
C THR A 112 24.65 23.35 15.66
N ALA A 113 25.61 22.65 16.28
CA ALA A 113 26.16 23.04 17.58
C ALA A 113 26.81 24.45 17.59
N ALA A 114 27.27 24.93 16.43
CA ALA A 114 27.75 26.30 16.23
C ALA A 114 26.63 27.33 16.01
N ASN A 115 25.36 26.92 16.20
CA ASN A 115 24.17 27.74 16.00
C ASN A 115 24.02 28.24 14.55
N GLY A 116 24.48 27.46 13.58
CA GLY A 116 24.28 27.68 12.14
C GLY A 116 23.16 26.80 11.57
N TRP A 117 22.66 27.13 10.37
CA TRP A 117 21.77 26.25 9.62
C TRP A 117 22.57 25.41 8.62
N ASN A 118 22.33 24.11 8.62
CA ASN A 118 22.80 23.18 7.62
C ASN A 118 21.56 22.53 6.97
N VAL A 119 21.13 23.07 5.83
CA VAL A 119 20.00 22.54 5.05
C VAL A 119 20.55 21.43 4.15
N THR A 120 20.07 20.21 4.35
CA THR A 120 20.60 19.03 3.66
C THR A 120 19.78 18.66 2.44
N GLU A 121 18.45 18.82 2.53
CA GLU A 121 17.52 18.52 1.45
C GLU A 121 16.49 19.65 1.30
N THR A 122 16.06 19.91 0.07
CA THR A 122 15.03 20.90 -0.27
C THR A 122 14.04 20.31 -1.27
N GLY A 123 12.76 20.65 -1.14
CA GLY A 123 11.71 20.23 -2.07
C GLY A 123 10.57 21.24 -2.20
N SER A 124 9.62 20.94 -3.09
CA SER A 124 8.41 21.73 -3.33
C SER A 124 7.15 20.88 -3.14
N ALA A 125 6.12 21.44 -2.50
CA ALA A 125 4.80 20.82 -2.40
C ALA A 125 3.95 21.07 -3.66
N PRO A 126 2.91 20.25 -3.92
CA PRO A 126 2.00 20.44 -5.05
C PRO A 126 1.17 21.74 -4.95
N SER A 127 0.96 22.24 -3.74
CA SER A 127 0.22 23.47 -3.44
C SER A 127 0.91 24.28 -2.34
N ASP A 128 0.65 25.59 -2.30
CA ASP A 128 1.11 26.42 -1.18
C ASP A 128 0.25 26.13 0.05
N ALA A 129 0.87 26.02 1.23
CA ALA A 129 0.12 26.08 2.48
C ALA A 129 -0.62 27.42 2.61
N GLY A 130 0.03 28.51 2.19
CA GLY A 130 -0.54 29.86 2.26
C GLY A 130 -0.86 30.27 3.69
N THR A 131 -1.72 31.27 3.85
CA THR A 131 -2.23 31.75 5.15
C THR A 131 -3.71 31.42 5.27
N GLY A 132 -4.15 30.96 6.44
CA GLY A 132 -5.56 30.68 6.74
C GLY A 132 -6.07 29.30 6.31
N ASN A 133 -5.22 28.46 5.71
CA ASN A 133 -5.58 27.09 5.32
C ASN A 133 -4.94 26.07 6.24
N ASP A 134 -5.67 25.01 6.56
CA ASP A 134 -5.07 23.83 7.19
C ASP A 134 -4.34 22.98 6.16
N VAL A 135 -3.16 22.52 6.53
CA VAL A 135 -2.42 21.48 5.83
C VAL A 135 -2.08 20.36 6.79
N ARG A 136 -2.23 19.11 6.33
CA ARG A 136 -1.84 17.93 7.10
C ARG A 136 -0.42 17.57 6.74
N VAL A 137 0.49 17.60 7.70
CA VAL A 137 1.89 17.23 7.49
C VAL A 137 2.24 16.01 8.34
N ALA A 138 3.17 15.20 7.85
CA ALA A 138 3.75 14.12 8.63
C ALA A 138 5.22 13.93 8.30
N VAL A 139 5.98 13.42 9.28
CA VAL A 139 7.34 12.95 9.06
C VAL A 139 7.49 11.58 9.71
N GLU A 140 7.91 10.60 8.92
CA GLU A 140 8.31 9.29 9.44
C GLU A 140 9.81 9.29 9.66
N VAL A 141 10.24 8.89 10.85
CA VAL A 141 11.64 8.87 11.25
C VAL A 141 12.02 7.46 11.66
N ARG A 142 13.11 6.94 11.07
CA ARG A 142 13.67 5.62 11.35
C ARG A 142 15.19 5.69 11.45
N GLY A 143 15.72 5.73 12.66
CA GLY A 143 17.15 5.95 12.89
C GLY A 143 17.65 7.24 12.23
N ARG A 144 18.47 7.10 11.19
CA ARG A 144 19.02 8.22 10.40
C ARG A 144 18.17 8.61 9.19
N ASN A 145 17.14 7.83 8.89
CA ASN A 145 16.25 8.07 7.77
C ASN A 145 15.04 8.88 8.21
N ALA A 146 14.58 9.79 7.35
CA ALA A 146 13.28 10.44 7.53
C ALA A 146 12.59 10.69 6.18
N VAL A 147 11.27 10.53 6.15
CA VAL A 147 10.41 10.74 4.97
C VAL A 147 9.39 11.83 5.27
N TRP A 148 9.30 12.83 4.40
CA TRP A 148 8.42 13.97 4.54
C TRP A 148 7.11 13.78 3.76
N TYR A 149 5.97 14.04 4.40
CA TYR A 149 4.65 14.01 3.77
C TYR A 149 3.91 15.35 3.86
N PHE A 150 3.26 15.74 2.77
CA PHE A 150 2.37 16.90 2.67
C PHE A 150 1.01 16.47 2.11
N ASN A 151 -0.06 16.70 2.89
CA ASN A 151 -1.43 16.24 2.62
C ASN A 151 -1.50 14.75 2.23
N GLY A 152 -0.73 13.91 2.94
CA GLY A 152 -0.66 12.47 2.72
C GLY A 152 0.23 12.03 1.55
N GLN A 153 0.74 12.95 0.73
CA GLN A 153 1.66 12.64 -0.35
C GLN A 153 3.11 12.72 0.14
N GLU A 154 3.92 11.72 -0.20
CA GLU A 154 5.37 11.74 0.02
C GLU A 154 6.05 12.80 -0.84
N MET A 155 6.91 13.61 -0.24
CA MET A 155 7.55 14.76 -0.89
C MET A 155 9.05 14.55 -1.09
N MET A 156 9.75 14.05 -0.07
CA MET A 156 11.21 13.86 -0.07
C MET A 156 11.64 13.02 1.13
N GLU A 157 12.84 12.45 1.04
CA GLU A 157 13.48 11.68 2.10
C GLU A 157 14.91 12.17 2.39
N THR A 158 15.46 11.76 3.53
CA THR A 158 16.85 11.97 3.92
C THR A 158 17.38 10.77 4.67
N ASN A 159 18.68 10.49 4.58
CA ASN A 159 19.41 9.51 5.40
C ASN A 159 20.48 10.17 6.29
N ARG A 160 20.45 11.51 6.40
CA ARG A 160 21.51 12.32 7.00
C ARG A 160 21.22 12.73 8.44
N LEU A 161 20.04 12.37 8.96
CA LEU A 161 19.61 12.70 10.32
C LEU A 161 20.61 12.13 11.33
N ILE A 162 21.00 12.97 12.30
CA ILE A 162 21.81 12.57 13.45
C ILE A 162 20.91 12.71 14.68
N ARG A 163 20.66 11.58 15.35
CA ARG A 163 19.79 11.50 16.53
C ARG A 163 20.62 11.56 17.80
N THR A 164 20.10 12.21 18.82
CA THR A 164 20.65 12.19 20.17
C THR A 164 19.91 11.16 21.03
N ASP A 165 20.57 10.59 22.03
CA ASP A 165 19.99 9.58 22.93
C ASP A 165 18.82 10.11 23.77
N ASN A 166 18.63 11.44 23.81
CA ASN A 166 17.58 12.11 24.57
C ASN A 166 16.83 13.18 23.76
N GLY A 167 16.93 13.16 22.43
CA GLY A 167 16.22 14.09 21.56
C GLY A 167 14.71 13.81 21.59
N ILE A 168 13.93 14.84 21.86
CA ILE A 168 12.47 14.80 21.89
C ILE A 168 11.88 15.63 20.74
N LEU A 169 10.56 15.71 20.71
CA LEU A 169 9.80 16.38 19.66
C LEU A 169 9.65 17.87 19.97
N GLY A 170 9.27 18.63 18.95
CA GLY A 170 8.96 20.03 19.13
C GLY A 170 8.30 20.65 17.92
N LEU A 171 7.87 21.89 18.09
CA LEU A 171 7.33 22.73 17.02
C LEU A 171 8.13 24.03 16.98
N VAL A 172 8.34 24.54 15.77
CA VAL A 172 9.08 25.77 15.53
C VAL A 172 8.26 26.72 14.67
N ALA A 173 8.27 28.01 15.00
CA ALA A 173 7.77 29.08 14.14
C ALA A 173 8.84 30.16 13.95
N ASN A 174 9.02 30.65 12.71
CA ASN A 174 9.95 31.73 12.39
C ASN A 174 9.28 32.83 11.57
N GLY A 175 9.24 34.05 12.11
CA GLY A 175 8.62 35.22 11.49
C GLY A 175 7.16 35.00 11.09
N ALA A 176 6.44 34.19 11.87
CA ALA A 176 5.07 33.79 11.60
C ALA A 176 4.32 33.54 12.91
N THR A 177 3.00 33.68 12.86
CA THR A 177 2.09 33.04 13.81
C THR A 177 1.52 31.80 13.14
N VAL A 178 1.67 30.66 13.80
CA VAL A 178 1.29 29.34 13.29
C VAL A 178 0.43 28.67 14.34
N SER A 179 -0.69 28.07 13.93
CA SER A 179 -1.51 27.24 14.79
C SER A 179 -1.39 25.76 14.42
N TYR A 180 -1.40 24.91 15.44
CA TYR A 180 -1.23 23.47 15.35
C TYR A 180 -2.40 22.76 16.02
N ASP A 181 -2.78 21.64 15.44
CA ASP A 181 -3.88 20.80 15.90
C ASP A 181 -3.65 19.34 15.51
N ASP A 182 -4.44 18.43 16.09
CA ASP A 182 -4.42 17.00 15.78
C ASP A 182 -3.01 16.39 15.77
N ILE A 183 -2.19 16.72 16.77
CA ILE A 183 -0.86 16.13 16.88
C ILE A 183 -1.02 14.65 17.20
N LYS A 184 -0.41 13.80 16.37
CA LYS A 184 -0.35 12.35 16.57
C LYS A 184 1.07 11.89 16.36
N VAL A 185 1.63 11.20 17.35
CA VAL A 185 2.94 10.57 17.27
C VAL A 185 2.74 9.08 17.50
N THR A 186 3.05 8.30 16.48
CA THR A 186 2.91 6.84 16.52
C THR A 186 4.30 6.24 16.53
N GLU A 187 4.61 5.41 17.54
CA GLU A 187 5.88 4.68 17.54
C GLU A 187 5.88 3.69 16.38
N LEU A 188 6.98 3.68 15.62
CA LEU A 188 7.17 2.76 14.52
C LEU A 188 8.02 1.57 14.98
N PRO A 189 7.77 0.36 14.46
CA PRO A 189 8.61 -0.79 14.77
C PRO A 189 10.06 -0.53 14.37
N ALA A 190 11.02 -1.15 15.07
CA ALA A 190 12.46 -0.95 14.86
C ALA A 190 12.93 -1.25 13.43
N THR A 191 12.19 -2.09 12.71
CA THR A 191 12.43 -2.44 11.32
C THR A 191 11.20 -2.13 10.49
N GLU A 192 11.40 -1.74 9.24
CA GLU A 192 10.29 -1.56 8.31
C GLU A 192 9.58 -2.89 8.09
N SER A 193 8.25 -2.80 7.89
CA SER A 193 7.50 -3.97 7.49
C SER A 193 8.05 -4.46 6.15
N LEU A 194 8.39 -5.73 6.10
CA LEU A 194 8.77 -6.40 4.86
C LEU A 194 7.53 -6.74 4.01
N LEU A 195 6.33 -6.42 4.48
CA LEU A 195 5.09 -6.73 3.77
C LEU A 195 4.90 -5.80 2.56
N VAL A 196 4.69 -6.40 1.40
CA VAL A 196 4.42 -5.70 0.15
C VAL A 196 2.99 -5.17 0.16
N LYS A 197 2.81 -3.88 -0.15
CA LYS A 197 1.47 -3.27 -0.20
C LYS A 197 0.75 -3.69 -1.49
N PRO A 198 -0.59 -3.68 -1.51
CA PRO A 198 -1.35 -3.94 -2.74
C PRO A 198 -0.85 -3.08 -3.91
N GLY A 199 -0.52 -3.72 -5.03
CA GLY A 199 0.00 -3.07 -6.24
C GLY A 199 1.50 -2.85 -6.28
N GLN A 200 2.25 -3.18 -5.21
CA GLN A 200 3.71 -3.22 -5.24
C GLN A 200 4.22 -4.58 -5.71
N GLN A 201 5.45 -4.61 -6.25
CA GLN A 201 6.11 -5.84 -6.67
C GLN A 201 6.83 -6.50 -5.47
N PRO A 202 6.92 -7.83 -5.42
CA PRO A 202 7.74 -8.52 -4.42
C PRO A 202 9.22 -8.18 -4.58
N ALA A 203 9.94 -8.14 -3.47
CA ALA A 203 11.39 -7.99 -3.48
C ALA A 203 12.06 -9.11 -4.30
N VAL A 204 13.12 -8.77 -5.03
CA VAL A 204 13.95 -9.74 -5.75
C VAL A 204 15.11 -10.16 -4.88
N ILE A 205 15.20 -11.47 -4.60
CA ILE A 205 16.29 -12.05 -3.82
C ILE A 205 17.15 -12.95 -4.72
N ALA A 206 18.42 -12.57 -4.87
CA ALA A 206 19.40 -13.29 -5.68
C ALA A 206 19.95 -14.51 -4.92
N HIS A 207 19.38 -15.68 -5.20
CA HIS A 207 19.72 -16.95 -4.57
C HIS A 207 21.16 -17.35 -4.87
N ARG A 208 22.01 -17.35 -3.84
CA ARG A 208 23.47 -17.56 -3.94
C ARG A 208 24.15 -16.58 -4.89
N GLY A 209 23.62 -15.36 -4.97
CA GLY A 209 23.98 -14.35 -5.95
C GLY A 209 23.31 -14.55 -7.32
N LEU A 210 23.96 -14.09 -8.40
CA LEU A 210 23.49 -14.25 -9.78
C LEU A 210 23.78 -15.67 -10.33
N SER A 211 23.35 -16.68 -9.59
CA SER A 211 23.76 -18.10 -9.71
C SER A 211 23.33 -18.77 -11.02
N SER A 212 22.35 -18.23 -11.73
CA SER A 212 21.97 -18.74 -13.06
C SER A 212 23.01 -18.52 -14.14
N VAL A 213 23.95 -17.59 -13.95
CA VAL A 213 24.98 -17.26 -14.95
C VAL A 213 26.39 -17.12 -14.38
N ILE A 214 26.58 -17.06 -13.06
CA ILE A 214 27.89 -17.03 -12.38
C ILE A 214 27.91 -18.14 -11.32
N PRO A 215 29.03 -18.85 -11.09
CA PRO A 215 29.10 -19.92 -10.09
C PRO A 215 28.62 -19.46 -8.71
N GLU A 216 27.66 -20.21 -8.15
CA GLU A 216 26.97 -19.89 -6.90
C GLU A 216 27.93 -19.60 -5.73
N ASN A 217 27.53 -18.70 -4.82
CA ASN A 217 28.25 -18.35 -3.59
C ASN A 217 29.71 -17.88 -3.77
N THR A 218 30.13 -17.57 -5.00
CA THR A 218 31.38 -16.84 -5.24
C THR A 218 31.18 -15.35 -5.02
N LEU A 219 32.25 -14.63 -4.66
CA LEU A 219 32.17 -13.17 -4.48
C LEU A 219 31.64 -12.46 -5.73
N GLN A 220 32.02 -12.97 -6.91
CA GLN A 220 31.52 -12.49 -8.20
C GLN A 220 30.01 -12.67 -8.33
N ALA A 221 29.47 -13.85 -8.01
CA ALA A 221 28.03 -14.09 -8.12
C ALA A 221 27.24 -13.19 -7.16
N LEU A 222 27.71 -13.08 -5.91
CA LEU A 222 27.04 -12.31 -4.87
C LEU A 222 26.96 -10.82 -5.24
N LEU A 223 28.10 -10.20 -5.54
CA LEU A 223 28.15 -8.78 -5.93
C LEU A 223 27.40 -8.50 -7.24
N SER A 224 27.46 -9.43 -8.20
CA SER A 224 26.67 -9.31 -9.44
C SER A 224 25.17 -9.45 -9.22
N GLY A 225 24.73 -10.14 -8.17
CA GLY A 225 23.31 -10.22 -7.79
C GLY A 225 22.74 -8.83 -7.46
N GLY A 226 23.38 -8.10 -6.55
CA GLY A 226 22.99 -6.72 -6.22
C GLY A 226 23.05 -5.79 -7.42
N ARG A 227 24.15 -5.83 -8.20
CA ARG A 227 24.30 -5.02 -9.43
C ARG A 227 23.28 -5.34 -10.53
N ALA A 228 22.64 -6.50 -10.48
CA ALA A 228 21.55 -6.86 -11.39
C ALA A 228 20.20 -6.26 -10.96
N GLY A 229 20.16 -5.48 -9.88
CA GLY A 229 18.97 -4.83 -9.34
C GLY A 229 18.20 -5.68 -8.33
N ALA A 230 18.82 -6.72 -7.74
CA ALA A 230 18.19 -7.45 -6.66
C ALA A 230 18.13 -6.59 -5.39
N ASP A 231 17.00 -6.61 -4.69
CA ASP A 231 16.84 -5.92 -3.41
C ASP A 231 17.64 -6.61 -2.29
N TRP A 232 17.83 -7.93 -2.43
CA TRP A 232 18.59 -8.76 -1.50
C TRP A 232 19.53 -9.73 -2.22
N ILE A 233 20.68 -9.97 -1.62
CA ILE A 233 21.55 -11.10 -1.94
C ILE A 233 21.31 -12.18 -0.91
N GLU A 234 21.03 -13.40 -1.36
CA GLU A 234 20.99 -14.56 -0.51
C GLU A 234 22.31 -15.34 -0.61
N MET A 235 22.80 -15.84 0.52
CA MET A 235 23.99 -16.69 0.56
C MET A 235 23.90 -17.72 1.67
N ASP A 236 24.65 -18.79 1.48
CA ASP A 236 24.80 -19.87 2.43
C ASP A 236 26.14 -19.78 3.17
N VAL A 237 26.12 -19.93 4.49
CA VAL A 237 27.32 -20.00 5.31
C VAL A 237 27.35 -21.31 6.09
N ASN A 238 28.52 -21.95 6.04
CA ASN A 238 28.88 -23.13 6.82
C ASN A 238 30.16 -22.84 7.61
N THR A 239 30.50 -23.64 8.61
CA THR A 239 31.66 -23.37 9.48
C THR A 239 32.79 -24.37 9.25
N SER A 240 33.99 -23.85 8.98
CA SER A 240 35.21 -24.66 8.83
C SER A 240 35.65 -25.29 10.16
N LYS A 241 36.57 -26.25 10.11
CA LYS A 241 37.16 -26.91 11.30
C LYS A 241 37.73 -25.94 12.34
N ASP A 242 38.32 -24.85 11.88
CA ASP A 242 38.93 -23.78 12.69
C ASP A 242 37.93 -22.67 13.05
N GLY A 243 36.64 -22.87 12.78
CA GLY A 243 35.56 -22.00 13.22
C GLY A 243 35.32 -20.79 12.33
N VAL A 244 35.88 -20.74 11.12
CA VAL A 244 35.71 -19.61 10.21
C VAL A 244 34.45 -19.84 9.36
N PRO A 245 33.52 -18.87 9.31
CA PRO A 245 32.35 -18.97 8.45
C PRO A 245 32.76 -18.84 6.97
N VAL A 246 32.49 -19.88 6.17
CA VAL A 246 32.77 -19.97 4.74
C VAL A 246 31.47 -19.98 3.94
N VAL A 247 31.46 -19.30 2.79
CA VAL A 247 30.25 -19.13 1.98
C VAL A 247 30.12 -20.31 1.01
N ILE A 248 29.34 -21.31 1.41
CA ILE A 248 29.14 -22.54 0.63
C ILE A 248 27.82 -23.22 1.02
N HIS A 249 27.10 -23.75 0.03
CA HIS A 249 25.78 -24.34 0.24
C HIS A 249 25.84 -25.74 0.84
N ASP A 250 26.64 -26.63 0.25
CA ASP A 250 26.70 -28.02 0.65
C ASP A 250 27.58 -28.18 1.89
N ASN A 251 27.33 -29.22 2.69
CA ASN A 251 28.23 -29.59 3.80
C ASN A 251 29.60 -30.09 3.31
N THR A 252 29.76 -30.31 2.01
CA THR A 252 30.98 -30.79 1.37
C THR A 252 31.41 -29.87 0.24
N VAL A 253 32.71 -29.78 -0.02
CA VAL A 253 33.25 -28.95 -1.11
C VAL A 253 33.13 -29.58 -2.50
N ASP A 254 32.75 -30.86 -2.57
CA ASP A 254 32.87 -31.75 -3.73
C ASP A 254 32.10 -31.31 -4.98
N ARG A 255 30.88 -30.78 -4.83
CA ARG A 255 30.04 -30.42 -5.98
C ARG A 255 30.54 -29.19 -6.72
N VAL A 256 31.05 -28.20 -5.97
CA VAL A 256 31.35 -26.85 -6.49
C VAL A 256 32.84 -26.55 -6.53
N THR A 257 33.69 -27.52 -6.22
CA THR A 257 35.14 -27.37 -6.31
C THR A 257 35.79 -28.66 -6.84
N ALA A 258 37.09 -28.62 -7.10
CA ALA A 258 37.88 -29.83 -7.36
C ALA A 258 38.37 -30.53 -6.07
N GLY A 259 38.07 -29.98 -4.89
CA GLY A 259 38.39 -30.59 -3.60
C GLY A 259 37.38 -31.67 -3.20
N THR A 260 37.67 -32.38 -2.11
CA THR A 260 36.75 -33.36 -1.52
C THR A 260 36.79 -33.26 -0.01
N GLY A 261 35.63 -33.37 0.65
CA GLY A 261 35.56 -33.47 2.11
C GLY A 261 34.49 -32.58 2.72
N ASP A 262 34.17 -32.90 3.97
CA ASP A 262 33.20 -32.17 4.78
C ASP A 262 33.80 -30.85 5.29
N VAL A 263 33.08 -29.74 5.11
CA VAL A 263 33.50 -28.38 5.47
C VAL A 263 33.92 -28.31 6.95
N SER A 264 33.20 -28.96 7.85
CA SER A 264 33.49 -28.99 9.29
C SER A 264 34.80 -29.72 9.64
N THR A 265 35.37 -30.47 8.70
CA THR A 265 36.62 -31.21 8.88
C THR A 265 37.83 -30.56 8.21
N LEU A 266 37.59 -29.53 7.38
CA LEU A 266 38.60 -28.81 6.60
C LEU A 266 38.90 -27.45 7.23
N THR A 267 40.15 -26.99 7.19
CA THR A 267 40.50 -25.62 7.63
C THR A 267 40.09 -24.59 6.59
N ALA A 268 39.81 -23.36 7.02
CA ALA A 268 39.46 -22.29 6.09
C ALA A 268 40.58 -22.00 5.09
N ASP A 269 41.85 -22.07 5.50
CA ASP A 269 43.00 -21.93 4.61
C ASP A 269 42.99 -22.98 3.47
N TYR A 270 42.57 -24.21 3.76
CA TYR A 270 42.44 -25.24 2.72
C TYR A 270 41.30 -24.91 1.76
N ILE A 271 40.14 -24.53 2.30
CA ILE A 271 38.94 -24.20 1.53
C ILE A 271 39.20 -22.98 0.62
N ALA A 272 39.84 -21.93 1.14
CA ALA A 272 40.22 -20.74 0.38
C ALA A 272 41.20 -21.06 -0.78
N GLY A 273 41.97 -22.15 -0.65
CA GLY A 273 42.83 -22.65 -1.72
C GLY A 273 42.06 -23.26 -2.90
N LEU A 274 40.84 -23.76 -2.68
CA LEU A 274 40.05 -24.45 -3.69
C LEU A 274 39.54 -23.51 -4.78
N GLU A 275 39.51 -24.00 -6.01
CA GLU A 275 38.91 -23.30 -7.15
C GLU A 275 37.43 -23.68 -7.26
N ALA A 276 36.56 -22.68 -7.40
CA ALA A 276 35.11 -22.79 -7.28
C ALA A 276 34.34 -22.30 -8.52
N GLY A 277 35.01 -22.15 -9.67
CA GLY A 277 34.41 -21.59 -10.88
C GLY A 277 34.42 -22.51 -12.10
N SER A 278 35.46 -23.34 -12.28
CA SER A 278 35.61 -24.15 -13.51
C SER A 278 34.52 -25.21 -13.68
N TRP A 279 33.91 -25.66 -12.58
CA TRP A 279 32.78 -26.60 -12.61
C TRP A 279 31.55 -25.99 -13.30
N PHE A 280 31.40 -24.66 -13.24
CA PHE A 280 30.30 -23.93 -13.84
C PHE A 280 30.58 -23.63 -15.31
N ALA A 281 31.70 -22.97 -15.60
CA ALA A 281 32.18 -22.75 -16.96
C ALA A 281 33.67 -22.34 -16.98
N PRO A 282 34.42 -22.61 -18.07
CA PRO A 282 35.83 -22.22 -18.20
C PRO A 282 36.10 -20.71 -18.01
N ALA A 283 35.11 -19.85 -18.28
CA ALA A 283 35.22 -18.40 -18.11
C ALA A 283 35.38 -17.95 -16.64
N TYR A 284 35.06 -18.81 -15.68
CA TYR A 284 35.14 -18.53 -14.24
C TYR A 284 36.35 -19.19 -13.57
N ALA A 285 37.28 -19.74 -14.37
CA ALA A 285 38.48 -20.38 -13.84
C ALA A 285 39.25 -19.42 -12.92
N GLY A 286 39.51 -19.88 -11.69
CA GLY A 286 40.23 -19.13 -10.66
C GLY A 286 39.32 -18.50 -9.61
N ALA A 287 37.99 -18.57 -9.75
CA ALA A 287 37.07 -18.19 -8.68
C ALA A 287 37.32 -19.02 -7.43
N LYS A 288 37.06 -18.45 -6.25
CA LYS A 288 37.36 -19.05 -4.94
C LYS A 288 36.08 -19.16 -4.10
N VAL A 289 36.10 -20.07 -3.13
CA VAL A 289 35.11 -20.09 -2.04
C VAL A 289 35.46 -18.95 -1.09
N PRO A 290 34.62 -17.91 -0.95
CA PRO A 290 34.91 -16.80 -0.05
C PRO A 290 34.56 -17.17 1.39
N THR A 291 35.19 -16.47 2.33
CA THR A 291 34.73 -16.39 3.72
C THR A 291 33.63 -15.34 3.84
N LEU A 292 32.81 -15.43 4.89
CA LEU A 292 31.83 -14.39 5.19
C LEU A 292 32.51 -13.03 5.40
N ALA A 293 33.66 -13.01 6.07
CA ALA A 293 34.43 -11.79 6.31
C ALA A 293 34.83 -11.10 4.99
N GLU A 294 35.34 -11.86 4.01
CA GLU A 294 35.71 -11.31 2.70
C GLU A 294 34.52 -10.70 1.96
N PHE A 295 33.33 -11.28 2.08
CA PHE A 295 32.12 -10.67 1.51
C PHE A 295 31.74 -9.39 2.26
N LEU A 296 31.67 -9.43 3.59
CA LEU A 296 31.25 -8.26 4.39
C LEU A 296 32.25 -7.10 4.34
N ASP A 297 33.53 -7.38 4.08
CA ASP A 297 34.58 -6.36 3.90
C ASP A 297 34.50 -5.66 2.53
N GLN A 298 33.70 -6.16 1.59
CA GLN A 298 33.30 -5.39 0.41
C GLN A 298 32.19 -4.43 0.83
N THR A 299 32.57 -3.33 1.49
CA THR A 299 31.70 -2.41 2.26
C THR A 299 30.65 -1.63 1.45
N ASP A 300 30.42 -1.99 0.20
CA ASP A 300 29.43 -1.35 -0.65
C ASP A 300 28.58 -2.42 -1.35
N THR A 301 27.58 -2.94 -0.62
CA THR A 301 26.50 -3.72 -1.25
C THR A 301 25.59 -2.82 -2.10
N GLU A 302 25.95 -1.55 -2.33
CA GLU A 302 25.20 -0.56 -3.12
C GLU A 302 23.75 -0.39 -2.63
N GLY A 303 23.51 -0.61 -1.32
CA GLY A 303 22.16 -0.55 -0.71
C GLY A 303 21.39 -1.87 -0.75
N THR A 304 21.99 -2.96 -1.26
CA THR A 304 21.37 -4.30 -1.30
C THR A 304 21.40 -4.97 0.08
N GLY A 305 20.27 -5.52 0.51
CA GLY A 305 20.17 -6.28 1.77
C GLY A 305 20.82 -7.67 1.70
N LEU A 306 21.09 -8.26 2.86
CA LEU A 306 21.65 -9.60 2.99
C LEU A 306 20.64 -10.57 3.60
N LEU A 307 20.29 -11.62 2.86
CA LEU A 307 19.55 -12.78 3.38
C LEU A 307 20.56 -13.91 3.64
N LEU A 308 21.04 -14.00 4.88
CA LEU A 308 22.12 -14.90 5.26
C LEU A 308 21.55 -16.23 5.77
N GLU A 309 21.66 -17.31 5.00
CA GLU A 309 21.43 -18.66 5.52
C GLU A 309 22.64 -19.12 6.32
N VAL A 310 22.48 -19.30 7.63
CA VAL A 310 23.42 -20.09 8.42
C VAL A 310 22.92 -21.52 8.38
N LYS A 311 23.77 -22.43 7.89
CA LYS A 311 23.44 -23.85 7.79
C LYS A 311 23.26 -24.46 9.18
N GLY A 312 22.91 -25.75 9.19
CA GLY A 312 22.82 -26.55 10.40
C GLY A 312 23.49 -27.90 10.17
N PRO A 313 24.12 -28.52 11.20
CA PRO A 313 24.11 -28.09 12.60
C PRO A 313 25.34 -27.28 13.04
N GLU A 314 25.13 -26.01 13.38
CA GLU A 314 26.17 -25.09 13.87
C GLU A 314 26.05 -24.93 15.39
N THR A 315 27.18 -24.79 16.08
CA THR A 315 27.17 -24.58 17.54
C THR A 315 26.75 -23.17 17.90
N ARG A 316 26.38 -22.96 19.18
CA ARG A 316 26.03 -21.64 19.70
C ARG A 316 27.19 -20.63 19.51
N GLU A 317 28.43 -21.08 19.70
CA GLU A 317 29.63 -20.25 19.52
C GLU A 317 29.87 -19.86 18.06
N GLU A 318 29.55 -20.75 17.10
CA GLU A 318 29.70 -20.50 15.67
C GLU A 318 28.66 -19.50 15.16
N VAL A 319 27.40 -19.65 15.62
CA VAL A 319 26.33 -18.67 15.35
C VAL A 319 26.69 -17.31 15.95
N GLN A 320 27.15 -17.28 17.21
CA GLN A 320 27.59 -16.04 17.86
C GLN A 320 28.69 -15.34 17.06
N ARG A 321 29.73 -16.07 16.63
CA ARG A 321 30.82 -15.51 15.83
C ARG A 321 30.32 -14.89 14.52
N THR A 322 29.38 -15.55 13.86
CA THR A 322 28.74 -15.01 12.64
C THR A 322 28.00 -13.70 12.92
N VAL A 323 27.22 -13.65 13.99
CA VAL A 323 26.48 -12.43 14.38
C VAL A 323 27.43 -11.30 14.82
N GLU A 324 28.53 -11.62 15.49
CA GLU A 324 29.58 -10.66 15.85
C GLU A 324 30.21 -10.03 14.60
N MET A 325 30.53 -10.82 13.57
CA MET A 325 31.06 -10.29 12.31
C MET A 325 30.10 -9.29 11.64
N LEU A 326 28.79 -9.54 11.68
CA LEU A 326 27.76 -8.62 11.18
C LEU A 326 27.73 -7.33 12.02
N LYS A 327 27.82 -7.45 13.35
CA LYS A 327 27.77 -6.32 14.29
C LYS A 327 28.98 -5.41 14.13
N GLU A 328 30.17 -5.96 14.07
CA GLU A 328 31.43 -5.23 13.89
C GLU A 328 31.46 -4.40 12.61
N ARG A 329 30.73 -4.84 11.58
CA ARG A 329 30.66 -4.18 10.26
C ARG A 329 29.38 -3.34 10.07
N GLY A 330 28.56 -3.19 11.11
CA GLY A 330 27.32 -2.41 11.03
C GLY A 330 26.24 -3.02 10.12
N MET A 331 26.31 -4.32 9.84
CA MET A 331 25.44 -5.04 8.89
C MET A 331 24.18 -5.63 9.53
N LEU A 332 24.03 -5.56 10.87
CA LEU A 332 22.86 -6.13 11.58
C LEU A 332 21.52 -5.65 11.00
N ASN A 333 21.38 -4.34 10.77
CA ASN A 333 20.14 -3.76 10.27
C ASN A 333 19.87 -4.09 8.79
N GLN A 334 20.89 -4.49 8.04
CA GLN A 334 20.78 -4.86 6.61
C GLN A 334 20.69 -6.37 6.40
N THR A 335 20.74 -7.16 7.47
CA THR A 335 20.76 -8.62 7.41
C THR A 335 19.47 -9.21 7.96
N ILE A 336 18.96 -10.23 7.27
CA ILE A 336 18.00 -11.20 7.80
C ILE A 336 18.75 -12.53 7.87
N LEU A 337 18.93 -13.07 9.07
CA LEU A 337 19.52 -14.40 9.24
C LEU A 337 18.42 -15.45 9.14
N GLN A 338 18.55 -16.41 8.23
CA GLN A 338 17.62 -17.51 8.05
C GLN A 338 18.30 -18.87 8.29
N SER A 339 17.50 -19.89 8.61
CA SER A 339 17.99 -21.27 8.69
C SER A 339 16.83 -22.27 8.65
N PHE A 340 17.11 -23.48 8.15
CA PHE A 340 16.26 -24.65 8.36
C PHE A 340 16.39 -25.20 9.79
N ASP A 341 17.56 -25.06 10.40
CA ASP A 341 17.82 -25.54 11.75
C ASP A 341 17.31 -24.53 12.77
N THR A 342 16.26 -24.89 13.49
CA THR A 342 15.64 -24.02 14.49
C THR A 342 16.56 -23.73 15.69
N ASN A 343 17.59 -24.55 15.93
CA ASN A 343 18.58 -24.27 16.97
C ASN A 343 19.40 -23.03 16.61
N VAL A 344 19.78 -22.87 15.34
CA VAL A 344 20.51 -21.71 14.85
C VAL A 344 19.69 -20.43 15.07
N LEU A 345 18.41 -20.46 14.75
CA LEU A 345 17.51 -19.32 15.00
C LEU A 345 17.38 -19.00 16.49
N GLN A 346 17.28 -20.03 17.35
CA GLN A 346 17.24 -19.83 18.80
C GLN A 346 18.55 -19.23 19.33
N TYR A 347 19.70 -19.72 18.87
CA TYR A 347 21.01 -19.21 19.30
C TYR A 347 21.21 -17.75 18.86
N ALA A 348 20.81 -17.42 17.63
CA ALA A 348 20.86 -16.05 17.13
C ALA A 348 19.94 -15.12 17.93
N ARG A 349 18.70 -15.55 18.21
CA ARG A 349 17.73 -14.78 19.01
C ARG A 349 18.21 -14.55 20.44
N ASP A 350 18.78 -15.57 21.08
CA ASP A 350 19.32 -15.48 22.45
C ASP A 350 20.50 -14.50 22.52
N TYR A 351 21.34 -14.46 21.48
CA TYR A 351 22.56 -13.64 21.46
C TYR A 351 22.30 -12.18 21.07
N GLU A 352 21.55 -11.94 19.98
CA GLU A 352 21.27 -10.59 19.47
C GLU A 352 19.76 -10.41 19.17
N PRO A 353 18.97 -10.00 20.17
CA PRO A 353 17.52 -9.86 20.03
C PRO A 353 17.07 -8.83 18.98
N SER A 354 17.94 -7.93 18.52
CA SER A 354 17.61 -6.97 17.45
C SER A 354 17.77 -7.53 16.03
N LEU A 355 18.48 -8.65 15.86
CA LEU A 355 18.69 -9.26 14.55
C LEU A 355 17.36 -9.78 13.97
N ARG A 356 17.12 -9.47 12.70
CA ARG A 356 15.97 -9.99 11.95
C ARG A 356 16.22 -11.46 11.60
N LEU A 357 15.20 -12.29 11.85
CA LEU A 357 15.27 -13.73 11.59
C LEU A 357 14.25 -14.16 10.54
N GLY A 358 14.62 -15.13 9.70
CA GLY A 358 13.76 -15.79 8.73
C GLY A 358 13.63 -17.29 9.00
N LEU A 359 12.39 -17.80 9.00
CA LEU A 359 12.14 -19.23 9.20
C LEU A 359 12.11 -19.98 7.86
N LEU A 360 13.16 -20.73 7.54
CA LEU A 360 13.29 -21.47 6.29
C LEU A 360 12.65 -22.86 6.39
N ARG A 361 11.85 -23.24 5.39
CA ARG A 361 10.98 -24.43 5.46
C ARG A 361 10.81 -25.16 4.13
N GLY A 362 11.10 -26.46 4.11
CA GLY A 362 10.81 -27.30 2.94
C GLY A 362 9.31 -27.56 2.76
N ALA A 363 8.60 -27.70 3.87
CA ALA A 363 7.15 -27.89 3.93
C ALA A 363 6.54 -26.90 4.94
N LEU A 364 5.28 -26.52 4.73
CA LEU A 364 4.60 -25.60 5.63
C LEU A 364 4.27 -26.28 6.96
N ASP A 365 4.47 -25.54 8.05
CA ASP A 365 3.97 -25.91 9.37
C ASP A 365 2.43 -25.94 9.38
N THR A 366 1.84 -26.70 10.29
CA THR A 366 0.37 -26.72 10.45
C THR A 366 -0.14 -25.34 10.85
N ASP A 367 0.53 -24.71 11.81
CA ASP A 367 0.31 -23.32 12.21
C ASP A 367 1.57 -22.50 11.88
N VAL A 368 1.56 -21.87 10.70
CA VAL A 368 2.71 -21.11 10.17
C VAL A 368 3.00 -19.86 10.99
N ALA A 369 1.95 -19.22 11.52
CA ALA A 369 2.10 -18.00 12.31
C ALA A 369 2.70 -18.32 13.69
N ALA A 370 2.25 -19.39 14.36
CA ALA A 370 2.82 -19.82 15.63
C ALA A 370 4.30 -20.25 15.46
N ALA A 371 4.60 -21.01 14.40
CA ALA A 371 5.96 -21.47 14.12
C ALA A 371 6.93 -20.30 13.91
N ALA A 372 6.55 -19.28 13.12
CA ALA A 372 7.37 -18.09 12.92
C ALA A 372 7.52 -17.25 14.21
N LYS A 373 6.43 -17.03 14.95
CA LYS A 373 6.43 -16.25 16.19
C LYS A 373 7.28 -16.87 17.29
N GLN A 374 7.42 -18.19 17.32
CA GLN A 374 8.27 -18.89 18.28
C GLN A 374 9.70 -18.33 18.32
N PHE A 375 10.24 -17.91 17.17
CA PHE A 375 11.60 -17.37 17.04
C PHE A 375 11.62 -15.84 16.90
N GLY A 376 10.45 -15.19 16.93
CA GLY A 376 10.30 -13.79 16.53
C GLY A 376 10.78 -13.56 15.09
N ALA A 377 10.52 -14.52 14.19
CA ALA A 377 10.90 -14.39 12.79
C ALA A 377 10.04 -13.32 12.11
N VAL A 378 10.69 -12.49 11.28
CA VAL A 378 10.02 -11.45 10.48
C VAL A 378 9.72 -11.93 9.06
N THR A 379 10.35 -13.03 8.63
CA THR A 379 10.01 -13.72 7.39
C THR A 379 9.76 -15.22 7.61
N TYR A 380 8.91 -15.80 6.77
CA TYR A 380 8.71 -17.23 6.62
C TYR A 380 9.01 -17.59 5.17
N ASN A 381 9.99 -18.45 4.96
CA ASN A 381 10.61 -18.69 3.66
C ASN A 381 10.37 -20.16 3.26
N PRO A 382 9.22 -20.50 2.64
CA PRO A 382 8.90 -21.87 2.30
C PRO A 382 9.44 -22.28 0.93
N SER A 383 9.48 -23.57 0.64
CA SER A 383 9.58 -23.98 -0.77
C SER A 383 8.35 -23.49 -1.55
N TRP A 384 8.55 -23.00 -2.78
CA TRP A 384 7.49 -22.46 -3.62
C TRP A 384 6.39 -23.51 -3.86
N SER A 385 6.79 -24.78 -3.97
CA SER A 385 5.87 -25.90 -4.17
C SER A 385 4.97 -26.14 -2.97
N ALA A 386 5.50 -26.02 -1.74
CA ALA A 386 4.71 -26.15 -0.53
C ALA A 386 3.76 -24.97 -0.37
N LEU A 387 4.21 -23.75 -0.71
CA LEU A 387 3.36 -22.56 -0.68
C LEU A 387 2.23 -22.64 -1.72
N ALA A 388 2.53 -23.05 -2.95
CA ALA A 388 1.54 -23.23 -4.01
C ALA A 388 0.47 -24.28 -3.66
N ALA A 389 0.81 -25.29 -2.85
CA ALA A 389 -0.15 -26.28 -2.35
C ALA A 389 -1.12 -25.71 -1.29
N ARG A 390 -0.77 -24.61 -0.61
CA ARG A 390 -1.61 -23.95 0.41
C ARG A 390 -1.42 -22.43 0.41
N PRO A 391 -1.91 -21.72 -0.62
CA PRO A 391 -1.72 -20.27 -0.74
C PRO A 391 -2.38 -19.46 0.39
N ALA A 392 -3.37 -20.03 1.09
CA ALA A 392 -3.99 -19.42 2.27
C ALA A 392 -2.98 -19.09 3.39
N ALA A 393 -1.83 -19.79 3.44
CA ALA A 393 -0.76 -19.51 4.39
C ALA A 393 -0.19 -18.09 4.27
N ILE A 394 -0.24 -17.47 3.09
CA ILE A 394 0.22 -16.09 2.88
C ILE A 394 -0.59 -15.15 3.76
N LYS A 395 -1.92 -15.27 3.72
CA LYS A 395 -2.81 -14.46 4.53
C LYS A 395 -2.60 -14.71 6.03
N GLU A 396 -2.44 -15.97 6.44
CA GLU A 396 -2.19 -16.35 7.85
C GLU A 396 -0.92 -15.67 8.40
N LEU A 397 0.14 -15.61 7.58
CA LEU A 397 1.41 -14.97 7.92
C LEU A 397 1.32 -13.43 7.90
N HIS A 398 0.65 -12.86 6.90
CA HIS A 398 0.41 -11.42 6.78
C HIS A 398 -0.43 -10.86 7.93
N ASP A 399 -1.51 -11.55 8.32
CA ASP A 399 -2.32 -11.20 9.49
C ASP A 399 -1.49 -11.22 10.79
N ALA A 400 -0.39 -11.97 10.79
CA ALA A 400 0.57 -12.05 11.88
C ALA A 400 1.78 -11.10 11.73
N GLY A 401 1.83 -10.27 10.68
CA GLY A 401 2.91 -9.31 10.42
C GLY A 401 4.20 -9.92 9.87
N ILE A 402 4.14 -11.13 9.32
CA ILE A 402 5.31 -11.91 8.84
C ILE A 402 5.31 -11.94 7.32
N ALA A 403 6.44 -11.57 6.72
CA ALA A 403 6.61 -11.59 5.27
C ALA A 403 6.88 -13.01 4.74
N VAL A 404 6.47 -13.28 3.51
CA VAL A 404 6.59 -14.59 2.86
C VAL A 404 7.54 -14.50 1.67
N MET A 405 8.65 -15.25 1.72
CA MET A 405 9.66 -15.25 0.66
C MET A 405 9.93 -16.67 0.16
N PRO A 406 9.16 -17.21 -0.80
CA PRO A 406 9.36 -18.57 -1.28
C PRO A 406 10.65 -18.76 -2.09
N TYR A 407 11.22 -19.97 -1.99
CA TYR A 407 12.37 -20.42 -2.77
C TYR A 407 12.11 -21.77 -3.49
N THR A 408 12.84 -22.17 -4.52
CA THR A 408 13.50 -21.30 -5.49
C THR A 408 12.57 -21.16 -6.68
N VAL A 409 12.19 -19.93 -7.03
CA VAL A 409 11.21 -19.64 -8.07
C VAL A 409 11.95 -19.15 -9.31
N ASP A 410 12.00 -19.93 -10.40
CA ASP A 410 12.94 -19.67 -11.50
C ASP A 410 12.30 -19.46 -12.88
N ASN A 411 10.99 -19.62 -13.01
CA ASN A 411 10.33 -19.39 -14.30
C ASN A 411 9.25 -18.30 -14.25
N PRO A 412 9.03 -17.59 -15.38
CA PRO A 412 8.12 -16.45 -15.42
C PRO A 412 6.67 -16.74 -15.02
N ARG A 413 6.19 -17.97 -15.27
CA ARG A 413 4.84 -18.37 -14.83
C ARG A 413 4.78 -18.40 -13.32
N GLN A 414 5.74 -19.06 -12.67
CA GLN A 414 5.79 -19.10 -11.22
C GLN A 414 6.01 -17.71 -10.61
N TRP A 415 6.84 -16.85 -11.22
CA TRP A 415 6.99 -15.46 -10.76
C TRP A 415 5.64 -14.75 -10.75
N LYS A 416 4.90 -14.85 -11.86
CA LYS A 416 3.54 -14.28 -11.93
C LYS A 416 2.63 -14.87 -10.85
N ASP A 417 2.57 -16.19 -10.73
CA ASP A 417 1.68 -16.87 -9.78
C ASP A 417 2.00 -16.47 -8.32
N MET A 418 3.29 -16.33 -7.97
CA MET A 418 3.70 -15.91 -6.62
C MET A 418 3.43 -14.41 -6.40
N THR A 419 3.71 -13.55 -7.38
CA THR A 419 3.35 -12.13 -7.33
C THR A 419 1.84 -11.93 -7.14
N ASP A 420 1.02 -12.61 -7.95
CA ASP A 420 -0.45 -12.54 -7.86
C ASP A 420 -0.97 -13.08 -6.52
N ALA A 421 -0.29 -14.08 -5.94
CA ALA A 421 -0.63 -14.62 -4.63
C ALA A 421 -0.27 -13.66 -3.46
N GLY A 422 0.47 -12.59 -3.74
CA GLY A 422 0.83 -11.56 -2.77
C GLY A 422 2.02 -11.93 -1.89
N VAL A 423 2.99 -12.70 -2.40
CA VAL A 423 4.25 -12.91 -1.65
C VAL A 423 5.04 -11.61 -1.54
N ASP A 424 5.91 -11.52 -0.54
CA ASP A 424 6.64 -10.28 -0.22
C ASP A 424 8.04 -10.23 -0.84
N GLY A 425 8.59 -11.39 -1.16
CA GLY A 425 9.86 -11.54 -1.85
C GLY A 425 9.92 -12.83 -2.65
N ILE A 426 10.77 -12.89 -3.66
CA ILE A 426 10.98 -14.09 -4.47
C ILE A 426 12.47 -14.44 -4.48
N ILE A 427 12.81 -15.60 -3.93
CA ILE A 427 14.15 -16.16 -3.96
C ILE A 427 14.34 -16.91 -5.28
N THR A 428 15.23 -16.42 -6.14
CA THR A 428 15.43 -16.91 -7.50
C THR A 428 16.89 -16.99 -7.90
N ASN A 429 17.26 -18.01 -8.69
CA ASN A 429 18.58 -18.08 -9.32
C ASN A 429 18.74 -17.03 -10.43
N ARG A 430 17.62 -16.49 -10.95
CA ARG A 430 17.56 -15.65 -12.15
C ARG A 430 17.15 -14.21 -11.81
N ALA A 431 17.75 -13.63 -10.78
CA ALA A 431 17.40 -12.31 -10.25
C ALA A 431 17.29 -11.22 -11.32
N GLY A 432 18.31 -11.05 -12.18
CA GLY A 432 18.26 -10.04 -13.25
C GLY A 432 17.12 -10.24 -14.25
N ALA A 433 16.70 -11.49 -14.49
CA ALA A 433 15.54 -11.76 -15.35
C ALA A 433 14.22 -11.45 -14.65
N LEU A 434 14.12 -11.67 -13.34
CA LEU A 434 12.95 -11.28 -12.54
C LEU A 434 12.83 -9.75 -12.44
N VAL A 435 13.93 -9.02 -12.23
CA VAL A 435 13.95 -7.54 -12.26
C VAL A 435 13.40 -7.01 -13.58
N GLY A 436 13.87 -7.57 -14.71
CA GLY A 436 13.36 -7.22 -16.03
C GLY A 436 11.87 -7.57 -16.21
N PHE A 437 11.43 -8.72 -15.69
CA PHE A 437 10.03 -9.15 -15.73
C PHE A 437 9.12 -8.20 -14.94
N GLN A 438 9.49 -7.84 -13.70
CA GLN A 438 8.75 -6.90 -12.87
C GLN A 438 8.67 -5.50 -13.48
N SER A 439 9.77 -5.02 -14.08
CA SER A 439 9.81 -3.73 -14.78
C SER A 439 8.85 -3.69 -15.99
N ALA A 440 8.71 -4.82 -16.69
CA ALA A 440 7.77 -4.94 -17.81
C ALA A 440 6.30 -5.02 -17.36
N ILE A 441 6.03 -5.49 -16.14
CA ILE A 441 4.67 -5.59 -15.58
C ILE A 441 4.25 -4.28 -14.89
N GLY A 442 5.15 -3.64 -14.14
CA GLY A 442 4.89 -2.38 -13.41
C GLY A 442 4.61 -1.17 -14.30
N THR A 443 4.78 -1.31 -15.62
CA THR A 443 4.44 -0.29 -16.62
C THR A 443 3.09 -0.52 -17.29
N ALA A 444 2.35 -1.58 -16.93
CA ALA A 444 0.96 -1.73 -17.35
C ALA A 444 0.11 -0.69 -16.61
N PRO A 445 -0.51 0.29 -17.31
CA PRO A 445 -1.33 1.29 -16.65
C PRO A 445 -2.47 0.61 -15.89
N THR A 446 -2.76 1.09 -14.66
CA THR A 446 -3.97 0.70 -13.93
C THR A 446 -5.16 0.82 -14.89
N PRO A 447 -5.96 -0.24 -15.06
CA PRO A 447 -7.09 -0.20 -15.98
C PRO A 447 -8.00 0.97 -15.60
N ALA A 448 -8.28 1.84 -16.58
CA ALA A 448 -9.14 3.01 -16.34
C ALA A 448 -10.52 2.54 -15.86
N ALA A 449 -11.11 3.29 -14.91
CA ALA A 449 -12.43 2.97 -14.39
C ALA A 449 -13.47 2.93 -15.53
N PRO A 450 -14.44 2.00 -15.49
CA PRO A 450 -15.53 1.99 -16.43
C PRO A 450 -16.36 3.28 -16.33
N THR A 451 -16.95 3.70 -17.44
CA THR A 451 -18.01 4.72 -17.45
C THR A 451 -19.26 4.15 -18.10
N VAL A 452 -20.41 4.65 -17.67
CA VAL A 452 -21.72 4.34 -18.27
C VAL A 452 -22.61 5.57 -18.21
N ARG A 453 -23.32 5.84 -19.31
CA ARG A 453 -24.37 6.86 -19.38
C ARG A 453 -25.47 6.41 -20.34
N PHE A 454 -26.72 6.79 -20.09
CA PHE A 454 -27.78 6.52 -21.06
C PHE A 454 -27.64 7.40 -22.31
N ALA A 455 -27.84 6.80 -23.47
CA ALA A 455 -27.87 7.48 -24.75
C ALA A 455 -29.28 8.08 -24.97
N GLY A 456 -29.36 9.40 -25.12
CA GLY A 456 -30.61 10.13 -25.37
C GLY A 456 -31.07 11.04 -24.23
N ASN A 457 -32.19 11.72 -24.43
CA ASN A 457 -32.69 12.79 -23.56
C ASN A 457 -33.97 12.39 -22.81
N LEU A 458 -34.08 11.14 -22.35
CA LEU A 458 -35.28 10.66 -21.68
C LEU A 458 -35.36 11.07 -20.20
N ASP A 459 -34.25 11.49 -19.58
CA ASP A 459 -34.22 11.82 -18.16
C ASP A 459 -35.15 13.01 -17.82
N GLY A 460 -36.05 12.79 -16.86
CA GLY A 460 -37.14 13.71 -16.52
C GLY A 460 -38.24 13.83 -17.59
N GLY A 461 -38.23 12.99 -18.62
CA GLY A 461 -39.18 13.00 -19.71
C GLY A 461 -40.59 12.55 -19.29
N VAL A 462 -41.61 13.03 -20.00
CA VAL A 462 -43.00 12.60 -19.81
C VAL A 462 -43.46 11.85 -21.06
N LEU A 463 -43.93 10.62 -20.88
CA LEU A 463 -44.36 9.73 -21.93
C LEU A 463 -45.87 9.45 -21.86
N GLY A 464 -46.51 9.40 -23.02
CA GLY A 464 -47.87 8.92 -23.19
C GLY A 464 -47.93 7.45 -23.60
N ARG A 465 -49.13 6.87 -23.59
CA ARG A 465 -49.33 5.44 -23.92
C ARG A 465 -48.95 5.05 -25.36
N ALA A 466 -48.81 6.01 -26.27
CA ALA A 466 -48.35 5.76 -27.64
C ALA A 466 -46.82 5.65 -27.77
N ASP A 467 -46.08 6.04 -26.73
CA ASP A 467 -44.62 6.04 -26.76
C ASP A 467 -44.04 4.64 -26.49
N THR A 468 -42.76 4.50 -26.83
CA THR A 468 -41.96 3.31 -26.58
C THR A 468 -40.64 3.72 -25.95
N VAL A 469 -40.21 3.00 -24.93
CA VAL A 469 -38.91 3.19 -24.27
C VAL A 469 -37.96 2.12 -24.80
N ALA A 470 -36.78 2.54 -25.25
CA ALA A 470 -35.70 1.63 -25.62
C ALA A 470 -34.42 2.11 -24.91
N PRO A 471 -33.94 1.39 -23.87
CA PRO A 471 -32.74 1.80 -23.16
C PRO A 471 -31.51 1.54 -24.03
N ALA A 472 -30.66 2.54 -24.16
CA ALA A 472 -29.35 2.43 -24.81
C ALA A 472 -28.33 3.13 -23.93
N VAL A 473 -27.09 2.63 -23.87
CA VAL A 473 -26.04 3.21 -23.04
C VAL A 473 -24.75 3.39 -23.84
N GLU A 474 -23.98 4.38 -23.44
CA GLU A 474 -22.60 4.55 -23.89
C GLU A 474 -21.67 4.18 -22.75
N THR A 475 -20.72 3.29 -23.03
CA THR A 475 -19.75 2.82 -22.05
C THR A 475 -18.32 2.94 -22.55
N SER A 476 -17.39 3.15 -21.62
CA SER A 476 -15.96 2.98 -21.84
C SER A 476 -15.36 2.10 -20.75
N ASN A 477 -14.28 1.38 -21.07
CA ASN A 477 -13.53 0.52 -20.15
C ASN A 477 -14.37 -0.54 -19.38
N ALA A 478 -15.45 -1.03 -20.00
CA ALA A 478 -16.35 -2.02 -19.42
C ALA A 478 -16.35 -3.32 -20.25
N ASP A 479 -16.32 -4.46 -19.56
CA ASP A 479 -16.41 -5.80 -20.14
C ASP A 479 -17.86 -6.29 -20.19
N HIS A 480 -18.67 -5.85 -19.23
CA HIS A 480 -20.08 -6.23 -19.10
C HIS A 480 -20.96 -5.03 -18.75
N VAL A 481 -22.18 -5.06 -19.26
CA VAL A 481 -23.22 -4.05 -19.02
C VAL A 481 -24.54 -4.76 -18.75
N SER A 482 -25.26 -4.31 -17.73
CA SER A 482 -26.62 -4.76 -17.42
C SER A 482 -27.54 -3.57 -17.21
N ILE A 483 -28.76 -3.62 -17.77
CA ILE A 483 -29.77 -2.57 -17.64
C ILE A 483 -31.01 -3.15 -16.96
N GLN A 484 -31.63 -2.36 -16.08
CA GLN A 484 -32.87 -2.67 -15.41
C GLN A 484 -33.88 -1.53 -15.58
N LEU A 485 -35.16 -1.87 -15.79
CA LEU A 485 -36.31 -0.99 -15.69
C LEU A 485 -37.11 -1.36 -14.44
N ASP A 486 -37.22 -0.44 -13.48
CA ASP A 486 -37.88 -0.67 -12.18
C ASP A 486 -37.37 -1.94 -11.46
N GLY A 487 -36.07 -2.17 -11.52
CA GLY A 487 -35.40 -3.34 -10.93
C GLY A 487 -35.55 -4.65 -11.74
N GLN A 488 -36.27 -4.64 -12.86
CA GLN A 488 -36.40 -5.81 -13.75
C GLN A 488 -35.41 -5.75 -14.91
N PRO A 489 -34.69 -6.83 -15.23
CA PRO A 489 -33.75 -6.85 -16.35
C PRO A 489 -34.42 -6.50 -17.68
N ILE A 490 -33.75 -5.66 -18.48
CA ILE A 490 -34.13 -5.33 -19.86
C ILE A 490 -32.87 -5.31 -20.72
N ALA A 491 -32.91 -5.88 -21.94
CA ALA A 491 -31.75 -5.86 -22.80
C ALA A 491 -31.55 -4.48 -23.42
N GLU A 492 -30.31 -4.15 -23.71
CA GLU A 492 -29.99 -2.91 -24.42
C GLU A 492 -30.63 -2.92 -25.82
N GLY A 493 -31.33 -1.84 -26.16
CA GLY A 493 -32.08 -1.70 -27.41
C GLY A 493 -33.47 -2.34 -27.41
N ASP A 494 -33.86 -3.08 -26.37
CA ASP A 494 -35.20 -3.68 -26.30
C ASP A 494 -36.30 -2.63 -26.24
N GLN A 495 -37.29 -2.76 -27.11
CA GLN A 495 -38.43 -1.85 -27.16
C GLN A 495 -39.52 -2.24 -26.17
N LYS A 496 -39.69 -1.44 -25.11
CA LYS A 496 -40.78 -1.58 -24.15
C LYS A 496 -41.90 -0.58 -24.47
N ARG A 497 -43.07 -1.10 -24.86
CA ARG A 497 -44.26 -0.25 -25.08
C ARG A 497 -44.76 0.31 -23.75
N VAL A 498 -45.01 1.62 -23.71
CA VAL A 498 -45.52 2.32 -22.53
C VAL A 498 -46.93 1.84 -22.14
N THR A 499 -47.67 1.22 -23.06
CA THR A 499 -48.96 0.56 -22.78
C THR A 499 -48.89 -0.55 -21.72
N SER A 500 -47.70 -1.05 -21.39
CA SER A 500 -47.49 -2.11 -20.38
C SER A 500 -46.96 -1.62 -19.04
N LEU A 501 -46.71 -0.32 -18.89
CA LEU A 501 -46.15 0.28 -17.68
C LEU A 501 -47.28 0.83 -16.77
N ALA A 502 -47.01 0.98 -15.48
CA ALA A 502 -47.90 1.70 -14.59
C ALA A 502 -47.93 3.21 -14.93
N LEU A 503 -48.81 3.98 -14.27
CA LEU A 503 -48.68 5.43 -14.25
C LEU A 503 -47.64 5.84 -13.21
N GLY A 504 -47.04 7.01 -13.42
CA GLY A 504 -46.08 7.61 -12.48
C GLY A 504 -44.64 7.49 -12.95
N GLU A 505 -43.72 7.67 -12.00
CA GLU A 505 -42.28 7.68 -12.25
C GLU A 505 -41.73 6.25 -12.41
N HIS A 506 -40.89 6.07 -13.42
CA HIS A 506 -40.17 4.85 -13.74
C HIS A 506 -38.68 5.13 -13.77
N THR A 507 -37.87 4.16 -13.34
CA THR A 507 -36.40 4.29 -13.27
C THR A 507 -35.72 3.28 -14.17
N LEU A 508 -34.80 3.77 -15.02
CA LEU A 508 -33.82 2.94 -15.70
C LEU A 508 -32.48 3.02 -14.96
N THR A 509 -31.89 1.87 -14.66
CA THR A 509 -30.56 1.77 -14.04
C THR A 509 -29.65 0.92 -14.91
N ALA A 510 -28.46 1.42 -15.23
CA ALA A 510 -27.43 0.69 -15.95
C ALA A 510 -26.20 0.51 -15.08
N LYS A 511 -25.65 -0.70 -15.04
CA LYS A 511 -24.42 -1.05 -14.34
C LYS A 511 -23.40 -1.58 -15.35
N ALA A 512 -22.21 -0.99 -15.36
CA ALA A 512 -21.08 -1.41 -16.17
C ALA A 512 -19.94 -1.91 -15.26
N THR A 513 -19.31 -3.02 -15.63
CA THR A 513 -18.21 -3.64 -14.88
C THR A 513 -17.03 -3.93 -15.79
N GLY A 514 -15.82 -3.66 -15.33
CA GLY A 514 -14.58 -3.94 -16.05
C GLY A 514 -13.38 -4.08 -15.13
N PRO A 515 -12.15 -4.19 -15.66
CA PRO A 515 -10.95 -4.45 -14.86
C PRO A 515 -10.59 -3.28 -13.92
N GLY A 516 -11.12 -2.07 -14.22
CA GLY A 516 -10.97 -0.87 -13.41
C GLY A 516 -12.08 -0.64 -12.37
N GLY A 517 -12.98 -1.61 -12.15
CA GLY A 517 -14.05 -1.53 -11.14
C GLY A 517 -15.46 -1.57 -11.73
N GLU A 518 -16.38 -0.80 -11.15
CA GLU A 518 -17.78 -0.74 -11.58
C GLU A 518 -18.28 0.72 -11.65
N ALA A 519 -19.22 0.99 -12.56
CA ALA A 519 -19.89 2.28 -12.70
C ALA A 519 -21.40 2.07 -12.87
N THR A 520 -22.19 3.02 -12.38
CA THR A 520 -23.66 2.98 -12.45
C THR A 520 -24.20 4.30 -12.98
N ALA A 521 -25.22 4.24 -13.83
CA ALA A 521 -26.01 5.38 -14.27
C ALA A 521 -27.49 5.11 -14.00
N SER A 522 -28.26 6.16 -13.76
CA SER A 522 -29.72 6.07 -13.65
C SER A 522 -30.38 7.26 -14.31
N LEU A 523 -31.56 7.05 -14.88
CA LEU A 523 -32.44 8.12 -15.35
C LEU A 523 -33.89 7.79 -14.99
N THR A 524 -34.72 8.83 -14.97
CA THR A 524 -36.14 8.72 -14.63
C THR A 524 -37.01 9.22 -15.77
N PHE A 525 -38.22 8.69 -15.91
CA PHE A 525 -39.26 9.24 -16.78
C PHE A 525 -40.64 8.99 -16.17
N THR A 526 -41.62 9.82 -16.53
CA THR A 526 -42.99 9.72 -16.01
C THR A 526 -43.94 9.25 -17.09
N VAL A 527 -44.75 8.24 -16.81
CA VAL A 527 -45.88 7.85 -17.66
C VAL A 527 -47.13 8.58 -17.19
N GLN A 528 -47.73 9.37 -18.09
CA GLN A 528 -48.89 10.21 -17.79
C GLN A 528 -50.13 9.75 -18.54
N ALA A 529 -51.27 9.74 -17.84
CA ALA A 529 -52.56 9.47 -18.43
C ALA A 529 -52.97 10.60 -19.38
N SER A 530 -53.63 10.23 -20.48
CA SER A 530 -54.25 11.19 -21.40
C SER A 530 -55.43 10.54 -22.13
N LYS A 531 -56.36 11.36 -22.62
CA LYS A 531 -57.47 10.89 -23.46
C LYS A 531 -56.97 10.12 -24.68
N ALA A 532 -55.92 10.60 -25.35
CA ALA A 532 -55.25 9.91 -26.46
C ALA A 532 -54.64 8.57 -26.02
N GLY A 533 -54.08 8.52 -24.82
CA GLY A 533 -53.53 7.30 -24.24
C GLY A 533 -54.59 6.23 -23.99
N LEU A 534 -55.77 6.60 -23.50
CA LEU A 534 -56.91 5.68 -23.33
C LEU A 534 -57.35 5.08 -24.67
N TYR A 535 -57.42 5.86 -25.76
CA TYR A 535 -57.69 5.27 -27.08
C TYR A 535 -56.61 4.28 -27.52
N THR A 536 -55.33 4.61 -27.26
CA THR A 536 -54.19 3.73 -27.60
C THR A 536 -54.30 2.38 -26.88
N LEU A 537 -54.68 2.39 -25.61
CA LEU A 537 -54.90 1.16 -24.84
C LEU A 537 -56.08 0.34 -25.41
N LEU A 538 -57.17 1.00 -25.82
CA LEU A 538 -58.38 0.34 -26.32
C LEU A 538 -58.23 -0.29 -27.72
N VAL A 539 -57.30 0.20 -28.53
CA VAL A 539 -56.99 -0.39 -29.85
C VAL A 539 -55.94 -1.51 -29.78
N THR A 540 -55.44 -1.84 -28.58
CA THR A 540 -54.55 -2.98 -28.38
C THR A 540 -55.27 -4.30 -28.67
N ASP A 541 -54.53 -5.30 -29.16
CA ASP A 541 -55.04 -6.65 -29.41
C ASP A 541 -55.61 -7.28 -28.13
N GLY A 542 -56.64 -8.12 -28.29
CA GLY A 542 -57.26 -8.87 -27.19
C GLY A 542 -58.42 -8.17 -26.47
N VAL A 543 -58.77 -6.94 -26.85
CA VAL A 543 -60.01 -6.28 -26.39
C VAL A 543 -61.19 -6.71 -27.26
N ASP A 544 -62.24 -7.23 -26.64
CA ASP A 544 -63.51 -7.57 -27.29
C ASP A 544 -64.14 -6.33 -27.93
N SER A 545 -64.70 -6.48 -29.12
CA SER A 545 -65.29 -5.37 -29.88
C SER A 545 -66.39 -4.62 -29.12
N ASN A 546 -67.24 -5.31 -28.36
CA ASN A 546 -68.33 -4.68 -27.62
C ASN A 546 -67.82 -3.91 -26.40
N VAL A 547 -66.82 -4.48 -25.71
CA VAL A 547 -66.14 -3.82 -24.58
C VAL A 547 -65.40 -2.58 -25.06
N ARG A 548 -64.69 -2.68 -26.18
CA ARG A 548 -63.99 -1.57 -26.83
C ARG A 548 -64.96 -0.44 -27.18
N ASP A 549 -66.05 -0.75 -27.90
CA ASP A 549 -67.04 0.25 -28.33
C ASP A 549 -67.70 0.96 -27.15
N HIS A 550 -67.96 0.25 -26.05
CA HIS A 550 -68.52 0.83 -24.84
C HIS A 550 -67.54 1.79 -24.17
N LEU A 551 -66.29 1.35 -23.98
CA LEU A 551 -65.24 2.17 -23.38
C LEU A 551 -64.93 3.39 -24.24
N MET A 552 -64.80 3.25 -25.56
CA MET A 552 -64.54 4.36 -26.49
C MET A 552 -65.63 5.44 -26.41
N LYS A 553 -66.92 5.06 -26.35
CA LYS A 553 -68.02 6.03 -26.18
C LYS A 553 -67.95 6.81 -24.87
N ASN A 554 -67.49 6.19 -23.79
CA ASN A 554 -67.32 6.86 -22.51
C ASN A 554 -66.06 7.73 -22.48
N VAL A 555 -64.98 7.31 -23.15
CA VAL A 555 -63.77 8.13 -23.37
C VAL A 555 -64.09 9.36 -24.22
N ASP A 556 -64.88 9.23 -25.30
CA ASP A 556 -65.31 10.36 -26.15
C ASP A 556 -66.00 11.46 -25.34
N ARG A 557 -66.81 11.05 -24.36
CA ARG A 557 -67.65 11.91 -23.51
C ARG A 557 -66.96 12.35 -22.21
N ASP A 558 -65.67 12.06 -22.04
CA ASP A 558 -64.89 12.39 -20.85
C ASP A 558 -65.49 11.82 -19.55
N ARG A 559 -66.13 10.65 -19.62
CA ARG A 559 -66.78 9.98 -18.49
C ARG A 559 -65.80 9.05 -17.76
N TRP A 560 -64.76 9.61 -17.15
CA TRP A 560 -63.62 8.84 -16.65
C TRP A 560 -63.95 7.83 -15.54
N GLN A 561 -64.84 8.20 -14.61
CA GLN A 561 -65.30 7.27 -13.57
C GLN A 561 -66.03 6.05 -14.16
N ASP A 562 -66.82 6.26 -15.21
CA ASP A 562 -67.51 5.17 -15.91
C ASP A 562 -66.53 4.30 -16.71
N VAL A 563 -65.52 4.92 -17.34
CA VAL A 563 -64.42 4.19 -18.00
C VAL A 563 -63.69 3.31 -16.99
N ALA A 564 -63.30 3.86 -15.84
CA ALA A 564 -62.56 3.12 -14.81
C ALA A 564 -63.37 1.97 -14.20
N ALA A 565 -64.64 2.22 -13.86
CA ALA A 565 -65.53 1.21 -13.32
C ALA A 565 -65.82 0.09 -14.34
N TYR A 566 -66.07 0.45 -15.61
CA TYR A 566 -66.38 -0.53 -16.64
C TYR A 566 -65.17 -1.37 -17.05
N ALA A 567 -63.98 -0.75 -17.15
CA ALA A 567 -62.73 -1.48 -17.41
C ALA A 567 -62.46 -2.51 -16.31
N SER A 568 -62.58 -2.11 -15.03
CA SER A 568 -62.42 -3.01 -13.88
C SER A 568 -63.43 -4.17 -13.91
N ALA A 569 -64.70 -3.88 -14.20
CA ALA A 569 -65.76 -4.89 -14.28
C ALA A 569 -65.59 -5.87 -15.45
N SER A 570 -64.89 -5.44 -16.51
CA SER A 570 -64.64 -6.22 -17.73
C SER A 570 -63.35 -7.03 -17.67
N ALA A 571 -62.56 -6.93 -16.60
CA ALA A 571 -61.35 -7.71 -16.40
C ALA A 571 -61.63 -9.22 -16.50
N GLY A 572 -60.97 -9.90 -17.44
CA GLY A 572 -61.20 -11.32 -17.73
C GLY A 572 -62.50 -11.63 -18.49
N LYS A 573 -63.27 -10.61 -18.87
CA LYS A 573 -64.56 -10.70 -19.58
C LYS A 573 -64.53 -9.86 -20.87
N GLY A 574 -63.64 -10.25 -21.79
CA GLY A 574 -63.42 -9.49 -23.03
C GLY A 574 -62.44 -8.33 -22.90
N LEU A 575 -61.84 -8.12 -21.72
CA LEU A 575 -60.68 -7.25 -21.51
C LEU A 575 -59.60 -8.00 -20.71
N PRO A 576 -58.35 -8.10 -21.21
CA PRO A 576 -57.27 -8.75 -20.45
C PRO A 576 -57.12 -8.09 -19.06
N PRO A 577 -56.98 -8.86 -17.96
CA PRO A 577 -56.94 -8.30 -16.61
C PRO A 577 -55.88 -7.22 -16.38
N GLU A 578 -54.68 -7.40 -16.94
CA GLU A 578 -53.58 -6.43 -16.84
C GLU A 578 -53.93 -5.13 -17.57
N LEU A 579 -54.46 -5.23 -18.79
CA LEU A 579 -54.89 -4.07 -19.58
C LEU A 579 -56.09 -3.36 -18.93
N ALA A 580 -57.00 -4.11 -18.31
CA ALA A 580 -58.12 -3.57 -17.55
C ALA A 580 -57.66 -2.70 -16.37
N ALA A 581 -56.66 -3.17 -15.62
CA ALA A 581 -56.07 -2.42 -14.52
C ALA A 581 -55.40 -1.13 -14.99
N ILE A 582 -54.67 -1.16 -16.11
CA ILE A 582 -54.03 0.02 -16.71
C ILE A 582 -55.08 1.02 -17.19
N ILE A 583 -56.09 0.59 -17.95
CA ILE A 583 -57.17 1.48 -18.43
C ILE A 583 -57.93 2.11 -17.26
N ALA A 584 -58.21 1.34 -16.21
CA ALA A 584 -58.89 1.84 -15.03
C ALA A 584 -58.04 2.87 -14.26
N GLY A 585 -56.74 2.62 -14.12
CA GLY A 585 -55.80 3.56 -13.53
C GLY A 585 -55.67 4.86 -14.33
N ASP A 586 -55.53 4.77 -15.65
CA ASP A 586 -55.47 5.91 -16.57
C ASP A 586 -56.72 6.77 -16.51
N ALA A 587 -57.89 6.14 -16.52
CA ALA A 587 -59.14 6.87 -16.39
C ALA A 587 -59.30 7.48 -15.00
N ALA A 588 -58.89 6.82 -13.91
CA ALA A 588 -58.99 7.40 -12.58
C ALA A 588 -58.06 8.61 -12.36
N ALA A 589 -56.97 8.71 -13.13
CA ALA A 589 -56.00 9.80 -13.07
C ALA A 589 -56.37 11.02 -13.94
N LEU A 590 -57.42 10.91 -14.77
CA LEU A 590 -57.99 11.97 -15.61
C LEU A 590 -59.27 12.54 -15.00
#